data_AF-A0AAE4DI46-F1
#
_entry.id   AF-A0AAE4DI46-F1
#
_cell.length_a   1.000
_cell.length_b   1.000
_cell.length_c   1.000
_cell.angle_alpha   90.00
_cell.angle_beta   90.00
_cell.angle_gamma   90.00
#
_symmetry.space_group_name_H-M   'P 1'
#
loop_
_entity.id
_entity.type
_entity.pdbx_description
1 polymer ?
#
loop_
_entity_poly.entity_id
_entity_poly.type
_entity_poly.pdbx_seq_one_letter_code
_entity_poly.pdbx_strand_id
1 'polypeptide(L)'
;MFRGVTHINLDAKGRIAFPSRYRERLSEICDGNLVVTVDRDHCLLVYPLPEWERIEQKLVRLPSLNRSARRLQRLLIGHATECQLDGSGRILLPPPLRGFAGLEKHTVLIGQGNKFELWDEQAWTHRRDEWIAEAAESEELPGDLESLSL
;
A
#
# COMPACT_ATOMS: atom_id res chain seq x y z
N MET A 1 -5.60 -11.94 7.06
CA MET A 1 -4.66 -11.56 5.98
C MET A 1 -5.49 -10.86 4.91
N PHE A 2 -4.98 -9.78 4.34
CA PHE A 2 -5.65 -9.01 3.30
C PHE A 2 -5.30 -9.60 1.94
N ARG A 3 -6.29 -9.84 1.09
CA ARG A 3 -6.12 -10.47 -0.22
C ARG A 3 -7.16 -9.99 -1.23
N GLY A 4 -6.79 -10.00 -2.50
CA GLY A 4 -7.68 -9.75 -3.63
C GLY A 4 -7.72 -8.29 -4.06
N VAL A 5 -8.27 -8.07 -5.25
CA VAL A 5 -8.41 -6.77 -5.91
C VAL A 5 -9.84 -6.26 -5.70
N THR A 6 -10.02 -4.99 -5.37
CA THR A 6 -11.36 -4.41 -5.15
C THR A 6 -11.40 -2.98 -5.67
N HIS A 7 -12.31 -2.73 -6.60
CA HIS A 7 -12.57 -1.40 -7.13
C HIS A 7 -13.37 -0.60 -6.11
N ILE A 8 -12.84 0.56 -5.71
CA ILE A 8 -13.48 1.49 -4.78
C ILE A 8 -13.36 2.91 -5.33
N ASN A 9 -14.26 3.79 -4.92
CA ASN A 9 -14.21 5.18 -5.35
C ASN A 9 -13.66 6.08 -4.25
N LEU A 10 -12.88 7.09 -4.65
CA LEU A 10 -12.56 8.23 -3.83
C LEU A 10 -13.78 9.17 -3.82
N ASP A 11 -14.21 9.57 -2.63
CA ASP A 11 -15.28 10.55 -2.52
C ASP A 11 -14.78 11.99 -2.74
N ALA A 12 -15.71 12.94 -2.89
CA ALA A 12 -15.39 14.35 -3.12
C ALA A 12 -14.56 15.01 -2.00
N LYS A 13 -14.49 14.40 -0.81
CA LYS A 13 -13.67 14.88 0.32
C LYS A 13 -12.31 14.21 0.38
N GLY A 14 -11.98 13.31 -0.56
CA GLY A 14 -10.73 12.56 -0.55
C GLY A 14 -10.76 11.37 0.41
N ARG A 15 -11.93 10.81 0.72
CA ARG A 15 -12.06 9.62 1.56
C ARG A 15 -12.28 8.37 0.73
N ILE A 16 -11.73 7.25 1.21
CA ILE A 16 -11.99 5.93 0.65
C ILE A 16 -12.72 5.07 1.68
N ALA A 17 -13.67 4.26 1.23
CA ALA A 17 -14.35 3.31 2.08
C ALA A 17 -13.67 1.94 1.99
N PHE A 18 -13.26 1.40 3.14
CA PHE A 18 -12.74 0.04 3.18
C PHE A 18 -13.87 -0.96 2.95
N PRO A 19 -13.64 -2.03 2.16
CA PRO A 19 -14.59 -3.14 2.02
C PRO A 19 -14.99 -3.71 3.39
N SER A 20 -16.28 -3.98 3.58
CA SER A 20 -16.84 -4.46 4.86
C SER A 20 -16.10 -5.66 5.43
N ARG A 21 -15.69 -6.60 4.57
CA ARG A 21 -14.93 -7.81 4.93
C ARG A 21 -13.60 -7.57 5.64
N TYR A 22 -13.04 -6.36 5.58
CA TYR A 22 -11.79 -6.04 6.27
C TYR A 22 -11.99 -5.20 7.54
N ARG A 23 -13.17 -4.60 7.74
CA ARG A 23 -13.38 -3.62 8.81
C ARG A 23 -13.28 -4.23 10.20
N GLU A 24 -13.95 -5.36 10.42
CA GLU A 24 -13.88 -6.11 11.69
C GLU A 24 -12.44 -6.46 12.03
N ARG A 25 -11.71 -7.03 11.06
CA ARG A 25 -10.30 -7.36 11.25
C ARG A 25 -9.43 -6.14 11.56
N LEU A 26 -9.62 -5.01 10.88
CA LEU A 26 -8.87 -3.77 11.16
C LEU A 26 -9.22 -3.21 12.54
N SER A 27 -10.46 -3.35 12.98
CA SER A 27 -10.86 -3.03 14.36
C SER A 27 -10.13 -3.93 15.36
N GLU A 28 -10.08 -5.24 15.13
CA GLU A 28 -9.47 -6.20 16.06
C GLU A 28 -7.95 -6.02 16.18
N ILE A 29 -7.25 -5.80 15.07
CA ILE A 29 -5.77 -5.82 15.07
C ILE A 29 -5.15 -4.46 15.38
N CYS A 30 -5.86 -3.37 15.15
CA CYS A 30 -5.29 -2.03 15.30
C CYS A 30 -6.32 -0.94 15.67
N ASP A 31 -7.53 -1.31 16.08
CA ASP A 31 -8.61 -0.37 16.39
C ASP A 31 -8.85 0.66 15.27
N GLY A 32 -8.67 0.24 14.02
CA GLY A 32 -8.78 1.12 12.84
C GLY A 32 -7.67 2.14 12.65
N ASN A 33 -6.60 2.11 13.46
CA ASN A 33 -5.40 2.94 13.29
C ASN A 33 -4.54 2.39 12.16
N LEU A 34 -4.37 3.18 11.10
CA LEU A 34 -3.63 2.84 9.90
C LEU A 34 -2.49 3.83 9.67
N VAL A 35 -1.50 3.41 8.89
CA VAL A 35 -0.47 4.28 8.34
C VAL A 35 -0.53 4.20 6.83
N VAL A 36 -0.60 5.36 6.18
CA VAL A 36 -0.56 5.49 4.72
C VAL A 36 0.78 6.07 4.33
N THR A 37 1.48 5.44 3.39
CA THR A 37 2.73 5.95 2.79
C THR A 37 2.73 5.69 1.29
N VAL A 38 3.83 5.99 0.61
CA VAL A 38 4.01 5.84 -0.83
C VAL A 38 4.84 4.61 -1.18
N ASP A 39 4.66 4.09 -2.39
CA ASP A 39 5.54 3.08 -2.97
C ASP A 39 6.34 3.65 -4.17
N ARG A 40 7.39 2.93 -4.59
CA ARG A 40 8.18 3.25 -5.79
C ARG A 40 7.38 3.07 -7.06
N ASP A 41 6.37 2.21 -7.04
CA ASP A 41 5.48 2.00 -8.18
C ASP A 41 4.38 3.06 -8.30
N HIS A 42 4.53 4.20 -7.61
CA HIS A 42 3.60 5.33 -7.65
C HIS A 42 2.19 5.01 -7.13
N CYS A 43 2.07 4.09 -6.18
CA CYS A 43 0.85 3.81 -5.43
C CYS A 43 0.97 4.21 -3.96
N LEU A 44 -0.11 4.09 -3.20
CA LEU A 44 -0.08 4.21 -1.74
C LEU A 44 -0.07 2.84 -1.08
N LEU A 45 0.72 2.71 -0.02
CA LEU A 45 0.70 1.57 0.88
C LEU A 45 -0.13 1.92 2.11
N VAL A 46 -1.03 1.02 2.51
CA VAL A 46 -1.82 1.18 3.74
C VAL A 46 -1.57 0.00 4.67
N TYR A 47 -1.02 0.30 5.84
CA TYR A 47 -0.67 -0.67 6.86
C TYR A 47 -1.56 -0.50 8.10
N PRO A 48 -1.98 -1.60 8.75
CA PRO A 48 -2.33 -1.54 10.18
C PRO A 48 -1.14 -0.99 10.97
N LEU A 49 -1.36 -0.12 11.95
CA LEU A 49 -0.29 0.53 12.72
C LEU A 49 0.75 -0.48 13.28
N PRO A 50 0.39 -1.61 13.90
CA PRO A 50 1.38 -2.56 14.41
C PRO A 50 2.25 -3.22 13.33
N GLU A 51 1.76 -3.33 12.09
CA GLU A 51 2.55 -3.83 10.96
C GLU A 51 3.53 -2.75 10.48
N TRP A 52 3.09 -1.49 10.43
CA TRP A 52 3.95 -0.36 10.08
C TRP A 52 5.10 -0.19 11.08
N GLU A 53 4.82 -0.22 12.39
CA GLU A 53 5.84 -0.04 13.43
C GLU A 53 7.00 -1.05 13.30
N ARG A 54 6.70 -2.30 12.93
CA ARG A 54 7.72 -3.32 12.67
C ARG A 54 8.58 -2.99 11.45
N ILE A 55 8.00 -2.40 10.41
CA ILE A 55 8.71 -1.97 9.21
C ILE A 55 9.55 -0.74 9.52
N GLU A 56 8.96 0.25 10.18
CA GLU A 56 9.62 1.49 10.58
C GLU A 56 10.85 1.23 11.45
N GLN A 57 10.75 0.34 12.44
CA GLN A 57 11.88 -0.06 13.26
C GLN A 57 13.04 -0.64 12.44
N LYS A 58 12.75 -1.42 11.39
CA LYS A 58 13.78 -1.94 10.48
C LYS A 58 14.37 -0.83 9.62
N LEU A 59 13.53 0.05 9.09
CA LEU A 59 13.95 1.16 8.24
C LEU A 59 14.86 2.14 8.99
N VAL A 60 14.52 2.52 10.23
CA VAL A 60 15.33 3.45 11.05
C VAL A 60 16.70 2.86 11.40
N ARG A 61 16.83 1.53 11.49
CA ARG A 61 18.10 0.85 11.75
C ARG A 61 19.02 0.74 10.53
N LEU A 62 18.56 1.12 9.34
CA LEU A 62 19.39 1.05 8.14
C LEU A 62 20.60 2.01 8.24
N PRO A 63 21.77 1.65 7.68
CA PRO A 63 22.97 2.47 7.75
C PRO A 63 22.77 3.86 7.13
N SER A 64 22.92 4.91 7.93
CA SER A 64 22.70 6.30 7.50
C SER A 64 23.67 6.76 6.39
N LEU A 65 24.86 6.16 6.29
CA LEU A 65 25.83 6.46 5.24
C LEU A 65 25.45 5.85 3.88
N ASN A 66 24.61 4.81 3.85
CA ASN A 66 24.14 4.21 2.60
C ASN A 66 23.11 5.11 1.91
N ARG A 67 23.42 5.54 0.67
CA ARG A 67 22.56 6.46 -0.10
C ARG A 67 21.18 5.85 -0.40
N SER A 68 21.13 4.58 -0.75
CA SER A 68 19.89 3.85 -1.06
C SER A 68 19.01 3.70 0.19
N ALA A 69 19.61 3.42 1.35
CA ALA A 69 18.91 3.39 2.63
C ALA A 69 18.25 4.73 2.96
N ARG A 70 19.01 5.85 2.86
CA ARG A 70 18.45 7.19 3.09
C ARG A 70 17.32 7.51 2.12
N ARG A 71 17.43 7.10 0.85
CA ARG A 71 16.37 7.31 -0.15
C ARG A 71 15.11 6.56 0.23
N LEU A 72 15.25 5.30 0.64
CA LEU A 72 14.12 4.47 1.08
C LEU A 72 13.46 5.04 2.34
N GLN A 73 14.24 5.46 3.34
CA GLN A 73 13.72 6.11 4.54
C GLN A 73 12.94 7.39 4.21
N ARG A 74 13.49 8.26 3.36
CA ARG A 74 12.80 9.49 2.93
C ARG A 74 11.51 9.20 2.19
N LEU A 75 11.52 8.20 1.32
CA LEU A 75 10.34 7.81 0.55
C LEU A 75 9.26 7.21 1.46
N LEU A 76 9.59 6.21 2.28
CA LEU A 76 8.61 5.50 3.09
C LEU A 76 8.27 6.23 4.39
N ILE A 77 9.26 6.54 5.23
CA ILE A 77 9.02 7.21 6.51
C ILE A 77 8.63 8.68 6.28
N GLY A 78 9.30 9.36 5.36
CA GLY A 78 9.04 10.79 5.11
C GLY A 78 7.63 11.08 4.57
N HIS A 79 6.96 10.10 3.99
CA HIS A 79 5.56 10.20 3.54
C HIS A 79 4.56 9.49 4.44
N ALA A 80 5.01 8.75 5.46
CA ALA A 80 4.13 8.00 6.35
C ALA A 80 3.23 8.97 7.13
N THR A 81 1.93 8.75 7.03
CA THR A 81 0.90 9.54 7.71
C THR A 81 -0.09 8.62 8.39
N GLU A 82 -0.31 8.83 9.69
CA GLU A 82 -1.34 8.12 10.45
C GLU A 82 -2.74 8.54 9.98
N CYS A 83 -3.63 7.56 9.84
CA CYS A 83 -5.01 7.72 9.41
C CYS A 83 -5.91 6.80 10.25
N GLN A 84 -7.10 7.27 10.58
CA GLN A 84 -8.05 6.51 11.39
C GLN A 84 -9.30 6.16 10.58
N LEU A 85 -9.79 4.92 10.73
CA LEU A 85 -11.12 4.55 10.23
C LEU A 85 -12.19 5.32 11.00
N ASP A 86 -13.05 6.03 10.27
CA ASP A 86 -14.27 6.60 10.82
C ASP A 86 -15.33 5.53 11.11
N GLY A 87 -16.41 5.88 11.81
CA GLY A 87 -17.51 4.95 12.12
C GLY A 87 -18.24 4.40 10.89
N SER A 88 -17.99 4.92 9.69
CA SER A 88 -18.49 4.39 8.42
C SER A 88 -17.48 3.46 7.72
N GLY A 89 -16.33 3.20 8.34
CA GLY A 89 -15.24 2.41 7.78
C GLY A 89 -14.49 3.11 6.65
N ARG A 90 -14.36 4.44 6.71
CA ARG A 90 -13.60 5.23 5.74
C ARG A 90 -12.34 5.83 6.35
N ILE A 91 -11.34 6.09 5.54
CA ILE A 91 -10.22 6.97 5.92
C ILE A 91 -10.20 8.21 5.04
N LEU A 92 -9.72 9.32 5.59
CA LEU A 92 -9.39 10.53 4.83
C LEU A 92 -7.94 10.44 4.35
N LEU A 93 -7.73 10.46 3.03
CA LEU A 93 -6.37 10.43 2.49
C LEU A 93 -5.75 11.83 2.49
N PRO A 94 -4.54 12.00 3.04
CA PRO A 94 -3.80 13.26 2.98
C PRO A 94 -3.65 13.76 1.54
N PRO A 95 -3.93 15.04 1.24
CA PRO A 95 -3.81 15.58 -0.11
C PRO A 95 -2.45 15.33 -0.80
N PRO A 96 -1.29 15.43 -0.11
CA PRO A 96 -0.01 15.14 -0.74
C PRO A 96 0.13 13.69 -1.21
N LEU A 97 -0.40 12.73 -0.45
CA LEU A 97 -0.37 11.31 -0.81
C LEU A 97 -1.30 11.01 -1.99
N ARG A 98 -2.49 11.63 -2.00
CA ARG A 98 -3.39 11.54 -3.16
C ARG A 98 -2.73 12.07 -4.43
N GLY A 99 -2.08 13.23 -4.33
CA GLY A 99 -1.34 13.82 -5.45
C GLY A 99 -0.18 12.95 -5.93
N PHE A 100 0.58 12.35 -5.01
CA PHE A 100 1.68 11.45 -5.36
C PHE A 100 1.22 10.23 -6.19
N ALA A 101 0.14 9.59 -5.75
CA ALA A 101 -0.37 8.37 -6.38
C ALA A 101 -1.38 8.63 -7.51
N GLY A 102 -1.57 9.90 -7.90
CA GLY A 102 -2.50 10.27 -8.96
C GLY A 102 -3.96 9.87 -8.70
N LEU A 103 -4.37 9.77 -7.42
CA LEU A 103 -5.69 9.23 -7.08
C LEU A 103 -6.80 10.22 -7.45
N GLU A 104 -7.58 9.85 -8.46
CA GLU A 104 -8.82 10.53 -8.85
C GLU A 104 -10.04 9.80 -8.28
N LYS A 105 -11.09 9.61 -9.08
CA LYS A 105 -12.37 9.04 -8.64
C LYS A 105 -12.33 7.52 -8.54
N HIS A 106 -11.72 6.85 -9.51
CA HIS A 106 -11.72 5.39 -9.64
C HIS A 106 -10.41 4.83 -9.13
N THR A 107 -10.48 3.99 -8.11
CA THR A 107 -9.29 3.46 -7.43
C THR A 107 -9.40 1.96 -7.22
N VAL A 108 -8.26 1.32 -7.04
CA VAL A 108 -8.17 -0.11 -6.81
C VAL A 108 -7.44 -0.36 -5.50
N LEU A 109 -8.10 -1.06 -4.59
CA LEU A 109 -7.53 -1.52 -3.32
C LEU A 109 -7.14 -2.99 -3.44
N ILE A 110 -5.87 -3.28 -3.19
CA ILE A 110 -5.28 -4.61 -3.37
C ILE A 110 -4.77 -5.10 -2.03
N GLY A 111 -5.29 -6.23 -1.55
CA GLY A 111 -4.79 -6.85 -0.33
C GLY A 111 -3.52 -7.66 -0.62
N GLN A 112 -2.43 -7.32 0.07
CA GLN A 112 -1.10 -7.91 -0.12
C GLN A 112 -0.56 -8.50 1.19
N GLY A 113 -1.35 -9.38 1.79
CA GLY A 113 -0.96 -10.08 3.01
C GLY A 113 -1.20 -9.26 4.27
N ASN A 114 -0.19 -8.49 4.67
CA ASN A 114 -0.19 -7.66 5.88
C ASN A 114 -0.48 -6.18 5.62
N LYS A 115 -0.65 -5.80 4.35
CA LYS A 115 -0.92 -4.43 3.92
C LYS A 115 -1.96 -4.40 2.81
N PHE A 116 -2.38 -3.20 2.47
CA PHE A 116 -3.02 -2.91 1.20
C PHE A 116 -2.12 -2.04 0.33
N GLU A 117 -2.32 -2.16 -0.97
CA GLU A 117 -1.92 -1.14 -1.93
C GLU A 117 -3.17 -0.44 -2.44
N LEU A 118 -3.07 0.86 -2.66
CA LEU A 118 -4.13 1.70 -3.20
C LEU A 118 -3.60 2.43 -4.42
N TRP A 119 -4.29 2.21 -5.53
CA TRP A 119 -3.89 2.66 -6.85
C TRP A 119 -4.98 3.48 -7.49
N ASP A 120 -4.58 4.38 -8.40
CA ASP A 120 -5.46 4.78 -9.48
C ASP A 120 -5.77 3.57 -10.37
N GLU A 121 -7.00 3.44 -10.84
CA GLU A 121 -7.44 2.27 -11.61
C GLU A 121 -6.72 2.10 -12.95
N GLN A 122 -6.43 3.20 -13.64
CA GLN A 122 -5.72 3.14 -14.93
C GLN A 122 -4.24 2.85 -14.70
N ALA A 123 -3.62 3.50 -13.72
CA ALA A 123 -2.24 3.25 -13.33
C ALA A 123 -2.02 1.78 -12.93
N TRP A 124 -2.93 1.20 -12.13
CA TRP A 124 -2.90 -0.22 -11.79
C TRP A 124 -2.99 -1.12 -13.02
N THR A 125 -3.96 -0.86 -13.89
CA THR A 125 -4.20 -1.68 -15.09
C THR A 125 -2.96 -1.69 -15.98
N HIS A 126 -2.39 -0.51 -16.24
CA HIS A 126 -1.18 -0.38 -17.03
C HIS A 126 0.00 -1.13 -16.40
N ARG A 127 0.26 -0.90 -15.11
CA ARG A 127 1.40 -1.52 -14.42
C ARG A 127 1.27 -3.04 -14.31
N ARG A 128 0.05 -3.55 -14.07
CA ARG A 128 -0.23 -4.98 -14.07
C ARG A 128 0.09 -5.60 -15.42
N ASP A 129 -0.31 -4.96 -16.51
CA ASP A 129 -0.09 -5.47 -17.86
C ASP A 129 1.41 -5.44 -18.23
N GLU A 130 2.16 -4.43 -17.77
CA GLU A 130 3.64 -4.39 -17.85
C GLU A 130 4.25 -5.60 -17.13
N TRP A 131 3.87 -5.87 -15.88
CA TRP A 131 4.40 -7.01 -15.12
C TRP A 131 4.07 -8.36 -15.77
N ILE A 132 2.88 -8.51 -16.37
CA ILE A 132 2.51 -9.73 -17.09
C ILE A 132 3.40 -9.93 -18.31
N ALA A 133 3.71 -8.86 -19.04
CA ALA A 133 4.62 -8.92 -20.19
C ALA A 133 6.06 -9.25 -19.75
N GLU A 134 6.58 -8.58 -18.73
CA GLU A 134 7.92 -8.85 -18.17
C GLU A 134 8.05 -10.31 -17.68
N ALA A 135 7.02 -10.83 -17.01
CA ALA A 135 7.00 -12.21 -16.54
C ALA A 135 6.92 -13.24 -17.68
N ALA A 136 6.30 -12.88 -18.82
CA ALA A 136 6.29 -13.73 -20.00
C ALA A 136 7.65 -13.76 -20.72
N GLU A 137 8.47 -12.71 -20.57
CA GLU A 137 9.82 -12.62 -21.14
C GLU A 137 10.90 -13.23 -20.24
N SER A 138 10.64 -13.33 -18.93
CA SER A 138 11.56 -13.90 -17.94
C SER A 138 11.23 -15.36 -17.64
N GLU A 139 11.98 -16.31 -18.21
CA GLU A 139 11.83 -17.76 -17.95
C GLU A 139 12.32 -18.20 -16.55
N GLU A 140 13.13 -17.38 -15.87
CA GLU A 140 13.73 -17.73 -14.58
C GLU A 140 12.97 -17.07 -13.42
N LEU A 141 12.44 -17.91 -12.51
CA LEU A 141 12.01 -17.46 -11.19
C LEU A 141 13.26 -17.12 -10.37
N PRO A 142 13.31 -15.97 -9.67
CA PRO A 142 14.36 -15.68 -8.70
C PRO A 142 14.55 -16.86 -7.74
N GLY A 143 15.79 -17.24 -7.40
CA GLY A 143 16.09 -18.46 -6.64
C GLY A 143 15.34 -18.62 -5.30
N ASP A 144 14.92 -17.53 -4.67
CA ASP A 144 14.09 -17.56 -3.46
C ASP A 144 12.64 -18.03 -3.73
N LEU A 145 12.14 -17.81 -4.95
CA LEU A 145 10.80 -18.20 -5.41
C LEU A 145 10.76 -19.64 -5.95
N GLU A 146 11.89 -20.25 -6.32
CA GLU A 146 11.93 -21.69 -6.69
C GLU A 146 11.45 -22.59 -5.54
N SER A 147 11.62 -22.13 -4.29
CA SER A 147 11.12 -22.82 -3.09
C SER A 147 9.60 -22.76 -2.93
N LEU A 148 8.94 -21.83 -3.63
CA LEU A 148 7.49 -21.74 -3.69
C LEU A 148 7.04 -22.64 -4.83
N SER A 149 6.70 -23.89 -4.51
CA SER A 149 5.98 -24.75 -5.44
C SER A 149 4.64 -24.09 -5.78
N LEU A 150 4.56 -23.41 -6.92
CA LEU A 150 3.35 -22.82 -7.49
C LEU A 150 2.69 -23.78 -8.47
#